data_AF-A0A1Y1JU63-F1
#
_entry.id   AF-A0A1Y1JU63-F1
#
_cell.length_a   1.000
_cell.length_b   1.000
_cell.length_c   1.000
_cell.angle_alpha   90.00
_cell.angle_beta   90.00
_cell.angle_gamma   90.00
#
_symmetry.space_group_name_H-M   'P 1'
#
loop_
_entity.id
_entity.type
_entity.pdbx_description
1 polymer ?
#
loop_
_entity_poly.entity_id
_entity_poly.type
_entity_poly.pdbx_seq_one_letter_code
_entity_poly.pdbx_strand_id
1 'polypeptide(L)'
;MTKDIESIMDIEKSTAKSNIIPECNEIVNEIHETFRSDINYICKKVDSYTRHISQHHPNPSWTSKSCCIYLHYWLYIHYNSDDYIDDVKQLYNKLINVFYNTNNLGCKNHENIKITNEEMLNLKYVYDMHVKLNKISKEPEVSGNKCECAKECAEIYMKQKYKCMYNRFLYFCNALEEFRKKYYDKISSHSCDTDTPKHCLPNEKLIL
;
A
#
# COMPACT_ATOMS: atom_id res chain seq x y z
N MET A 1 -7.57 1.18 -2.34
CA MET A 1 -7.11 0.66 -1.04
C MET A 1 -7.70 1.55 0.03
N THR A 2 -8.50 0.99 0.94
CA THR A 2 -9.24 1.77 1.95
C THR A 2 -8.28 2.63 2.77
N LYS A 3 -8.66 3.88 3.08
CA LYS A 3 -7.88 4.81 3.93
C LYS A 3 -7.41 4.15 5.24
N ASP A 4 -8.21 3.22 5.75
CA ASP A 4 -7.94 2.51 7.00
C ASP A 4 -6.70 1.61 6.88
N ILE A 5 -6.55 0.86 5.79
CA ILE A 5 -5.46 -0.12 5.64
C ILE A 5 -4.10 0.59 5.51
N GLU A 6 -4.03 1.65 4.69
CA GLU A 6 -2.84 2.50 4.57
C GLU A 6 -2.48 3.16 5.91
N SER A 7 -3.49 3.66 6.62
CA SER A 7 -3.28 4.26 7.92
C SER A 7 -2.75 3.25 8.94
N ILE A 8 -3.16 1.98 8.93
CA ILE A 8 -2.78 1.01 9.98
C ILE A 8 -1.30 0.62 9.94
N MET A 9 -0.67 0.41 8.77
CA MET A 9 0.79 0.12 8.75
C MET A 9 1.66 1.37 8.91
N ASP A 10 1.11 2.56 8.59
CA ASP A 10 1.80 3.84 8.79
C ASP A 10 1.56 4.42 10.21
N ILE A 11 0.54 3.98 10.94
CA ILE A 11 0.22 4.33 12.34
C ILE A 11 1.29 3.78 13.31
N GLU A 12 2.04 2.75 12.93
CA GLU A 12 3.13 2.19 13.73
C GLU A 12 4.43 3.00 13.60
N LYS A 13 4.37 4.28 13.95
CA LYS A 13 5.54 4.95 14.52
C LYS A 13 5.62 4.58 16.00
N SER A 14 6.35 3.49 16.26
CA SER A 14 7.04 3.20 17.53
C SER A 14 6.19 3.20 18.80
N THR A 15 5.66 2.05 19.22
CA THR A 15 5.50 1.77 20.67
C THR A 15 5.56 0.29 21.08
N ALA A 16 5.91 -0.66 20.20
CA ALA A 16 6.07 -2.05 20.64
C ALA A 16 7.38 -2.21 21.45
N LYS A 17 7.25 -2.22 22.78
CA LYS A 17 8.31 -2.63 23.72
C LYS A 17 8.95 -3.92 23.23
N SER A 18 10.28 -3.89 23.26
CA SER A 18 11.22 -4.97 22.93
C SER A 18 10.84 -6.32 23.53
N ASN A 19 10.11 -7.13 22.78
CA ASN A 19 10.18 -8.58 22.88
C ASN A 19 10.44 -9.12 21.46
N ILE A 20 11.41 -10.02 21.33
CA ILE A 20 11.59 -10.82 20.12
C ILE A 20 10.31 -11.64 19.95
N ILE A 21 9.77 -11.70 18.74
CA ILE A 21 8.64 -12.57 18.42
C ILE A 21 9.24 -13.95 18.15
N PRO A 22 9.10 -14.93 19.06
CA PRO A 22 9.78 -16.20 18.94
C PRO A 22 9.51 -16.90 17.61
N GLU A 23 8.29 -16.75 17.09
CA GLU A 23 7.83 -17.34 15.84
C GLU A 23 8.56 -16.79 14.61
N CYS A 24 9.20 -15.62 14.73
CA CYS A 24 10.02 -15.06 13.67
C CYS A 24 11.46 -15.56 13.64
N ASN A 25 11.93 -16.25 14.68
CA ASN A 25 13.25 -16.87 14.67
C ASN A 25 13.34 -17.97 13.61
N GLU A 26 12.22 -18.62 13.29
CA GLU A 26 12.12 -19.64 12.24
C GLU A 26 12.39 -19.07 10.84
N ILE A 27 12.06 -17.78 10.62
CA ILE A 27 12.19 -17.13 9.31
C ILE A 27 13.65 -16.80 8.98
N VAL A 28 14.46 -16.44 9.98
CA VAL A 28 15.80 -15.84 9.81
C VAL A 28 16.73 -16.69 8.95
N ASN A 29 16.69 -18.01 9.14
CA ASN A 29 17.60 -18.94 8.46
C ASN A 29 17.16 -19.27 7.04
N GLU A 30 15.91 -18.96 6.68
CA GLU A 30 15.31 -19.41 5.43
C GLU A 30 15.05 -18.28 4.43
N ILE A 31 15.45 -17.05 4.75
CA ILE A 31 15.32 -15.87 3.90
C ILE A 31 16.67 -15.41 3.36
N HIS A 32 16.60 -14.62 2.28
CA HIS A 32 17.73 -13.94 1.68
C HIS A 32 18.48 -13.09 2.72
N GLU A 33 19.81 -13.04 2.63
CA GLU A 33 20.68 -12.41 3.62
C GLU A 33 20.35 -10.92 3.85
N THR A 34 19.98 -10.21 2.78
CA THR A 34 19.58 -8.80 2.78
C THR A 34 18.47 -8.49 3.79
N PHE A 35 17.62 -9.45 4.12
CA PHE A 35 16.46 -9.22 4.99
C PHE A 35 16.73 -9.60 6.45
N ARG A 36 17.82 -10.30 6.73
CA ARG A 36 18.09 -10.88 8.06
C ARG A 36 18.33 -9.79 9.11
N SER A 37 18.91 -8.66 8.74
CA SER A 37 19.12 -7.53 9.67
C SER A 37 17.80 -6.92 10.14
N ASP A 38 16.79 -6.90 9.27
CA ASP A 38 15.56 -6.14 9.46
C ASP A 38 14.38 -7.04 9.88
N ILE A 39 14.56 -8.36 9.86
CA ILE A 39 13.51 -9.34 10.13
C ILE A 39 12.80 -9.11 11.47
N ASN A 40 13.55 -8.75 12.52
CA ASN A 40 12.98 -8.46 13.83
C ASN A 40 12.08 -7.22 13.81
N TYR A 41 12.46 -6.19 13.05
CA TYR A 41 11.66 -4.99 12.87
C TYR A 41 10.38 -5.33 12.08
N ILE A 42 10.54 -6.04 10.97
CA ILE A 42 9.42 -6.46 10.11
C ILE A 42 8.42 -7.28 10.89
N CYS A 43 8.89 -8.29 11.61
CA CYS A 43 8.04 -9.15 12.41
C CYS A 43 7.20 -8.39 13.42
N LYS A 44 7.80 -7.46 14.16
CA LYS A 44 7.07 -6.62 15.12
C LYS A 44 5.97 -5.81 14.44
N LYS A 45 6.28 -5.26 13.26
CA LYS A 45 5.34 -4.45 12.52
C LYS A 45 4.19 -5.29 11.96
N VAL A 46 4.49 -6.46 11.40
CA VAL A 46 3.48 -7.40 10.90
C VAL A 46 2.59 -7.87 12.04
N ASP A 47 3.17 -8.28 13.16
CA ASP A 47 2.47 -8.68 14.36
C ASP A 47 1.50 -7.61 14.87
N SER A 48 1.96 -6.38 15.05
CA SER A 48 1.09 -5.28 15.48
C SER A 48 -0.02 -4.99 14.46
N TYR A 49 0.32 -4.96 13.17
CA TYR A 49 -0.65 -4.82 12.08
C TYR A 49 -1.73 -5.92 12.14
N THR A 50 -1.32 -7.18 12.30
CA THR A 50 -2.24 -8.32 12.38
C THR A 50 -3.17 -8.21 13.59
N ARG A 51 -2.66 -7.87 14.78
CA ARG A 51 -3.48 -7.67 15.99
C ARG A 51 -4.47 -6.54 15.83
N HIS A 52 -4.03 -5.41 15.25
CA HIS A 52 -4.91 -4.26 15.02
C HIS A 52 -6.10 -4.65 14.13
N ILE A 53 -5.83 -5.36 13.03
CA ILE A 53 -6.88 -5.86 12.13
C ILE A 53 -7.83 -6.80 12.85
N SER A 54 -7.30 -7.79 13.58
CA SER A 54 -8.14 -8.76 14.31
C SER A 54 -9.04 -8.10 15.35
N GLN A 55 -8.60 -7.00 15.99
CA GLN A 55 -9.38 -6.26 16.96
C GLN A 55 -10.45 -5.35 16.34
N HIS A 56 -10.10 -4.60 15.30
CA HIS A 56 -10.97 -3.54 14.76
C HIS A 56 -11.83 -4.00 13.58
N HIS A 57 -11.48 -5.15 12.99
CA HIS A 57 -12.18 -5.68 11.83
C HIS A 57 -12.45 -7.19 11.95
N PRO A 58 -13.29 -7.61 12.91
CA PRO A 58 -13.55 -9.02 13.21
C PRO A 58 -14.31 -9.76 12.09
N ASN A 59 -14.79 -9.07 11.05
CA ASN A 59 -15.51 -9.70 9.94
C ASN A 59 -14.53 -10.35 8.93
N PRO A 60 -14.50 -11.69 8.79
CA PRO A 60 -13.45 -12.41 8.08
C PRO A 60 -13.43 -12.22 6.55
N SER A 61 -14.52 -11.80 5.92
CA SER A 61 -14.61 -11.82 4.44
C SER A 61 -13.97 -10.61 3.75
N TRP A 62 -14.03 -9.43 4.37
CA TRP A 62 -13.59 -8.18 3.72
C TRP A 62 -12.15 -7.79 4.07
N THR A 63 -11.68 -8.21 5.24
CA THR A 63 -10.39 -7.80 5.80
C THR A 63 -9.27 -8.78 5.54
N SER A 64 -9.56 -10.04 5.22
CA SER A 64 -8.55 -11.01 4.83
C SER A 64 -7.75 -10.55 3.60
N LYS A 65 -8.41 -10.48 2.44
CA LYS A 65 -7.73 -10.29 1.16
C LYS A 65 -6.98 -8.96 1.06
N SER A 66 -7.64 -7.85 1.40
CA SER A 66 -7.05 -6.51 1.31
C SER A 66 -5.85 -6.34 2.25
N CYS A 67 -5.90 -6.96 3.44
CA CYS A 67 -4.81 -6.86 4.39
C CYS A 67 -3.56 -7.63 3.96
N CYS A 68 -3.72 -8.81 3.33
CA CYS A 68 -2.59 -9.57 2.79
C CYS A 68 -1.95 -8.84 1.60
N ILE A 69 -2.77 -8.29 0.71
CA ILE A 69 -2.29 -7.51 -0.45
C ILE A 69 -1.45 -6.33 0.03
N TYR A 70 -1.94 -5.61 1.05
CA TYR A 70 -1.22 -4.47 1.57
C TYR A 70 0.08 -4.86 2.28
N LEU A 71 0.11 -5.96 3.04
CA LEU A 71 1.34 -6.48 3.62
C LEU A 71 2.40 -6.77 2.55
N HIS A 72 2.01 -7.47 1.47
CA HIS A 72 2.91 -7.78 0.35
C HIS A 72 3.43 -6.49 -0.28
N TYR A 73 2.53 -5.54 -0.53
CA TYR A 73 2.86 -4.24 -1.09
C TYR A 73 3.80 -3.41 -0.20
N TRP A 74 3.58 -3.41 1.11
CA TRP A 74 4.46 -2.69 2.03
C TRP A 74 5.88 -3.27 2.07
N LEU A 75 6.03 -4.61 2.05
CA LEU A 75 7.35 -5.24 1.97
C LEU A 75 8.06 -4.84 0.67
N TYR A 76 7.33 -4.79 -0.44
CA TYR A 76 7.84 -4.34 -1.73
C TYR A 76 8.41 -2.91 -1.65
N ILE A 77 7.67 -1.99 -1.05
CA ILE A 77 8.09 -0.59 -0.88
C ILE A 77 9.24 -0.46 0.13
N HIS A 78 9.17 -1.19 1.25
CA HIS A 78 10.18 -1.12 2.32
C HIS A 78 11.58 -1.46 1.82
N TYR A 79 11.68 -2.47 0.94
CA TYR A 79 12.95 -2.91 0.38
C TYR A 79 13.29 -2.28 -0.97
N ASN A 80 12.49 -1.33 -1.45
CA ASN A 80 12.61 -0.74 -2.79
C ASN A 80 12.85 -1.83 -3.85
N SER A 81 12.01 -2.87 -3.82
CA SER A 81 12.40 -4.22 -4.23
C SER A 81 12.45 -4.48 -5.73
N ASP A 82 12.72 -3.47 -6.57
CA ASP A 82 12.86 -3.66 -8.02
C ASP A 82 13.95 -4.74 -8.32
N ASP A 83 14.94 -4.88 -7.43
CA ASP A 83 16.02 -5.88 -7.49
C ASP A 83 15.76 -7.19 -6.70
N TYR A 84 14.74 -7.23 -5.84
CA TYR A 84 14.51 -8.32 -4.87
C TYR A 84 13.06 -8.84 -4.87
N ILE A 85 12.36 -8.74 -6.00
CA ILE A 85 10.92 -9.02 -6.06
C ILE A 85 10.60 -10.46 -5.61
N ASP A 86 11.37 -11.45 -6.08
CA ASP A 86 11.14 -12.85 -5.73
C ASP A 86 11.48 -13.14 -4.26
N ASP A 87 12.51 -12.50 -3.72
CA ASP A 87 12.88 -12.63 -2.31
C ASP A 87 11.82 -11.99 -1.40
N VAL A 88 11.30 -10.80 -1.77
CA VAL A 88 10.18 -10.15 -1.06
C VAL A 88 8.95 -11.04 -1.03
N LYS A 89 8.63 -11.70 -2.15
CA LYS A 89 7.51 -12.66 -2.23
C LYS A 89 7.74 -13.87 -1.31
N GLN A 90 8.95 -14.40 -1.25
CA GLN A 90 9.31 -15.49 -0.33
C GLN A 90 9.17 -15.06 1.13
N LEU A 91 9.68 -13.87 1.48
CA LEU A 91 9.54 -13.30 2.82
C LEU A 91 8.08 -13.11 3.21
N TYR A 92 7.26 -12.54 2.30
CA TYR A 92 5.82 -12.38 2.48
C TYR A 92 5.11 -13.70 2.80
N ASN A 93 5.39 -14.76 2.04
CA ASN A 93 4.78 -16.07 2.27
C ASN A 93 5.16 -16.65 3.64
N LYS A 94 6.43 -16.52 4.04
CA LYS A 94 6.88 -16.98 5.36
C LYS A 94 6.23 -16.21 6.50
N LEU A 95 6.16 -14.88 6.39
CA LEU A 95 5.48 -14.03 7.36
C LEU A 95 4.01 -14.42 7.51
N ILE A 96 3.30 -14.65 6.40
CA ILE A 96 1.91 -15.10 6.48
C ILE A 96 1.81 -16.45 7.17
N ASN A 97 2.65 -17.43 6.84
CA ASN A 97 2.57 -18.74 7.46
C ASN A 97 2.79 -18.68 8.99
N VAL A 98 3.72 -17.84 9.43
CA VAL A 98 3.97 -17.60 10.86
C VAL A 98 2.77 -16.91 11.51
N PHE A 99 2.29 -15.79 10.96
CA PHE A 99 1.26 -14.96 11.61
C PHE A 99 -0.19 -15.42 11.38
N TYR A 100 -0.42 -16.28 10.38
CA TYR A 100 -1.69 -16.98 10.18
C TYR A 100 -1.99 -17.90 11.37
N ASN A 101 -0.99 -18.67 11.80
CA ASN A 101 -1.14 -19.65 12.88
C ASN A 101 -1.30 -19.00 14.25
N THR A 102 -0.70 -17.83 14.49
CA THR A 102 -0.69 -17.18 15.81
C THR A 102 -1.82 -16.19 16.02
N ASN A 103 -2.14 -15.37 15.02
CA ASN A 103 -3.04 -14.21 15.20
C ASN A 103 -4.35 -14.32 14.40
N ASN A 104 -4.63 -15.50 13.82
CA ASN A 104 -5.77 -15.74 12.92
C ASN A 104 -5.82 -14.69 11.81
N LEU A 105 -4.65 -14.30 11.29
CA LEU A 105 -4.56 -13.38 10.17
C LEU A 105 -5.45 -13.94 9.05
N GLY A 106 -6.39 -13.15 8.54
CA GLY A 106 -7.36 -13.61 7.54
C GLY A 106 -6.76 -14.11 6.21
N CYS A 107 -5.44 -14.21 6.08
CA CYS A 107 -4.71 -14.60 4.88
C CYS A 107 -4.73 -16.10 4.51
N LYS A 108 -5.76 -16.84 4.95
CA LYS A 108 -5.92 -18.29 4.71
C LYS A 108 -5.81 -18.69 3.23
N ASN A 109 -6.13 -17.77 2.32
CA ASN A 109 -6.14 -17.96 0.87
C ASN A 109 -5.13 -17.04 0.15
N HIS A 110 -4.03 -16.65 0.81
CA HIS A 110 -3.05 -15.75 0.21
C HIS A 110 -2.40 -16.31 -1.06
N GLU A 111 -2.30 -17.63 -1.18
CA GLU A 111 -1.82 -18.31 -2.40
C GLU A 111 -2.71 -18.04 -3.62
N ASN A 112 -4.01 -17.76 -3.40
CA ASN A 112 -4.95 -17.39 -4.46
C ASN A 112 -4.84 -15.90 -4.87
N ILE A 113 -4.05 -15.11 -4.14
CA ILE A 113 -3.78 -13.70 -4.46
C ILE A 113 -2.67 -13.67 -5.50
N LYS A 114 -3.06 -13.60 -6.77
CA LYS A 114 -2.15 -13.41 -7.89
C LYS A 114 -1.94 -11.92 -8.12
N ILE A 115 -0.81 -11.40 -7.63
CA ILE A 115 -0.30 -10.08 -8.00
C ILE A 115 0.99 -10.30 -8.76
N THR A 116 1.08 -9.72 -9.96
CA THR A 116 2.30 -9.82 -10.77
C THR A 116 3.33 -8.80 -10.32
N ASN A 117 4.60 -9.03 -10.64
CA ASN A 117 5.68 -8.08 -10.40
C ASN A 117 5.38 -6.72 -11.06
N GLU A 118 4.82 -6.76 -12.28
CA GLU A 118 4.35 -5.56 -12.99
C GLU A 118 3.23 -4.82 -12.24
N GLU A 119 2.27 -5.55 -11.65
CA GLU A 119 1.21 -4.95 -10.86
C GLU A 119 1.74 -4.29 -9.58
N MET A 120 2.77 -4.87 -8.93
CA MET A 120 3.44 -4.24 -7.78
C MET A 120 4.16 -2.94 -8.16
N LEU A 121 4.90 -2.96 -9.27
CA LEU A 121 5.51 -1.75 -9.84
C LEU A 121 4.46 -0.67 -10.13
N ASN A 122 3.30 -1.07 -10.67
CA ASN A 122 2.21 -0.12 -10.93
C ASN A 122 1.61 0.43 -9.63
N LEU A 123 1.49 -0.38 -8.58
CA LEU A 123 1.03 0.06 -7.26
C LEU A 123 1.99 1.08 -6.61
N LYS A 124 3.32 0.98 -6.83
CA LYS A 124 4.32 1.99 -6.42
C LYS A 124 3.96 3.39 -6.89
N TYR A 125 3.60 3.55 -8.17
CA TYR A 125 3.17 4.85 -8.69
C TYR A 125 1.94 5.41 -7.96
N VAL A 126 0.97 4.55 -7.60
CA VAL A 126 -0.23 4.98 -6.88
C VAL A 126 0.10 5.47 -5.47
N TYR A 127 1.00 4.78 -4.78
CA TYR A 127 1.47 5.20 -3.45
C TYR A 127 2.25 6.51 -3.51
N ASP A 128 3.17 6.67 -4.46
CA ASP A 128 3.93 7.91 -4.60
C ASP A 128 2.99 9.10 -4.85
N MET A 129 1.96 8.91 -5.67
CA MET A 129 0.90 9.90 -5.86
C MET A 129 0.14 10.18 -4.56
N HIS A 130 -0.20 9.15 -3.76
CA HIS A 130 -0.83 9.34 -2.45
C HIS A 130 0.06 10.11 -1.46
N VAL A 131 1.36 9.82 -1.40
CA VAL A 131 2.34 10.54 -0.57
C VAL A 131 2.38 12.01 -0.97
N LYS A 132 2.50 12.32 -2.26
CA LYS A 132 2.46 13.69 -2.79
C LYS A 132 1.15 14.40 -2.44
N LEU A 133 0.01 13.76 -2.69
CA LEU A 133 -1.32 14.29 -2.40
C LEU A 133 -1.57 14.51 -0.90
N ASN A 134 -0.91 13.77 -0.02
CA ASN A 134 -0.97 13.96 1.44
C ASN A 134 -0.10 15.12 1.93
N LYS A 135 1.00 15.44 1.25
CA LYS A 135 1.81 16.63 1.55
C LYS A 135 1.04 17.93 1.28
N ILE A 136 0.22 17.96 0.23
CA ILE A 136 -0.67 19.10 -0.11
C ILE A 136 -1.55 19.51 1.10
N SER A 137 -1.98 18.55 1.93
CA SER A 137 -2.88 18.78 3.07
C SER A 137 -2.23 19.26 4.37
N LYS A 138 -0.88 19.24 4.50
CA LYS A 138 -0.22 19.46 5.81
C LYS A 138 0.42 20.83 6.00
N GLU A 139 0.68 21.59 4.93
CA GLU A 139 1.40 22.85 5.04
C GLU A 139 0.54 24.03 4.54
N PRO A 140 0.19 25.01 5.39
CA PRO A 140 -0.61 26.17 4.99
C PRO A 140 0.13 27.12 4.03
N GLU A 141 1.47 27.13 4.03
CA GLU A 141 2.26 28.19 3.36
C GLU A 141 2.68 27.90 1.91
N VAL A 142 2.54 26.68 1.40
CA VAL A 142 3.06 26.35 0.07
C VAL A 142 1.96 26.39 -1.00
N SER A 143 1.33 27.55 -1.21
CA SER A 143 0.28 27.70 -2.24
C SER A 143 0.81 27.46 -3.67
N GLY A 144 2.08 27.78 -3.95
CA GLY A 144 2.73 27.55 -5.25
C GLY A 144 2.99 26.07 -5.58
N ASN A 145 3.55 25.27 -4.66
CA ASN A 145 3.84 23.84 -4.92
C ASN A 145 2.59 22.96 -4.98
N LYS A 146 1.47 23.36 -4.36
CA LYS A 146 0.29 22.49 -4.23
C LYS A 146 -0.34 22.19 -5.58
N CYS A 147 -0.48 23.20 -6.43
CA CYS A 147 -1.08 23.04 -7.76
C CYS A 147 -0.13 22.28 -8.71
N GLU A 148 1.18 22.48 -8.57
CA GLU A 148 2.19 21.71 -9.31
C GLU A 148 2.19 20.23 -8.90
N CYS A 149 2.17 19.93 -7.60
CA CYS A 149 2.03 18.56 -7.09
C CYS A 149 0.74 17.89 -7.59
N ALA A 150 -0.37 18.64 -7.61
CA ALA A 150 -1.64 18.14 -8.13
C ALA A 150 -1.57 17.85 -9.64
N LYS A 151 -0.92 18.74 -10.41
CA LYS A 151 -0.68 18.56 -11.84
C LYS A 151 0.18 17.34 -12.13
N GLU A 152 1.30 17.16 -11.43
CA GLU A 152 2.15 15.96 -11.56
C GLU A 152 1.37 14.68 -11.28
N CYS A 153 0.58 14.65 -10.20
CA CYS A 153 -0.28 13.52 -9.87
C CYS A 153 -1.28 13.23 -11.00
N ALA A 154 -1.87 14.27 -11.61
CA ALA A 154 -2.80 14.10 -12.72
C ALA A 154 -2.11 13.56 -13.99
N GLU A 155 -0.91 14.05 -14.30
CA GLU A 155 -0.11 13.55 -15.43
C GLU A 155 0.27 12.08 -15.25
N ILE A 156 0.71 11.69 -14.05
CA ILE A 156 1.00 10.28 -13.73
C ILE A 156 -0.27 9.45 -13.89
N TYR A 157 -1.40 9.87 -13.31
CA TYR A 157 -2.67 9.16 -13.47
C TYR A 157 -3.02 8.93 -14.95
N MET A 158 -2.94 9.97 -15.78
CA MET A 158 -3.28 9.89 -17.20
C MET A 158 -2.33 8.96 -17.97
N LYS A 159 -1.06 8.88 -17.56
CA LYS A 159 -0.09 7.91 -18.07
C LYS A 159 -0.31 6.50 -17.54
N GLN A 160 -0.97 6.29 -16.40
CA GLN A 160 -1.14 4.94 -15.86
C GLN A 160 -2.52 4.36 -16.16
N LYS A 161 -3.55 5.19 -16.41
CA LYS A 161 -4.94 4.73 -16.59
C LYS A 161 -5.15 3.74 -17.73
N TYR A 162 -4.35 3.81 -18.80
CA TYR A 162 -4.49 2.90 -19.94
C TYR A 162 -4.09 1.46 -19.58
N LYS A 163 -3.27 1.27 -18.54
CA LYS A 163 -2.92 -0.07 -18.05
C LYS A 163 -4.11 -0.80 -17.43
N CYS A 164 -5.18 -0.06 -17.12
CA CYS A 164 -6.44 -0.63 -16.66
C CYS A 164 -7.34 -1.12 -17.77
N MET A 165 -7.00 -0.86 -19.04
CA MET A 165 -7.68 -1.48 -20.16
C MET A 165 -7.49 -3.01 -20.07
N TYR A 166 -8.58 -3.75 -20.24
CA TYR A 166 -8.62 -5.22 -20.19
C TYR A 166 -8.46 -5.86 -18.80
N ASN A 167 -8.62 -5.10 -17.71
CA ASN A 167 -8.65 -5.60 -16.32
C ASN A 167 -7.47 -6.50 -15.91
N ARG A 168 -6.30 -6.33 -16.54
CA ARG A 168 -5.11 -7.18 -16.28
C ARG A 168 -4.49 -6.93 -14.91
N PHE A 169 -4.69 -5.75 -14.34
CA PHE A 169 -4.10 -5.32 -13.08
C PHE A 169 -5.19 -4.83 -12.10
N LEU A 170 -6.08 -5.75 -11.73
CA LEU A 170 -7.27 -5.45 -10.94
C LEU A 170 -6.97 -4.67 -9.65
N TYR A 171 -5.93 -5.03 -8.90
CA TYR A 171 -5.61 -4.36 -7.64
C TYR A 171 -5.03 -2.97 -7.86
N PHE A 172 -4.14 -2.84 -8.84
CA PHE A 172 -3.63 -1.54 -9.26
C PHE A 172 -4.77 -0.61 -9.72
N CYS A 173 -5.68 -1.10 -10.55
CA CYS A 173 -6.77 -0.30 -11.09
C CYS A 173 -7.78 0.12 -10.04
N ASN A 174 -8.07 -0.78 -9.09
CA ASN A 174 -8.86 -0.41 -7.91
C ASN A 174 -8.15 0.64 -7.05
N ALA A 175 -6.83 0.54 -6.86
CA ALA A 175 -6.06 1.55 -6.13
C ALA A 175 -6.04 2.90 -6.87
N LEU A 176 -5.88 2.89 -8.19
CA LEU A 176 -5.87 4.07 -9.04
C LEU A 176 -7.23 4.80 -9.04
N GLU A 177 -8.34 4.05 -9.07
CA GLU A 177 -9.70 4.61 -8.96
C GLU A 177 -9.95 5.22 -7.57
N GLU A 178 -9.47 4.57 -6.50
CA GLU A 178 -9.55 5.14 -5.14
C GLU A 178 -8.70 6.41 -5.01
N PHE A 179 -7.52 6.45 -5.64
CA PHE A 179 -6.72 7.66 -5.74
C PHE A 179 -7.49 8.79 -6.42
N ARG A 180 -8.13 8.53 -7.57
CA ARG A 180 -8.93 9.50 -8.32
C ARG A 180 -9.99 10.16 -7.43
N LYS A 181 -10.74 9.35 -6.66
CA LYS A 181 -11.75 9.86 -5.73
C LYS A 181 -11.13 10.76 -4.66
N LYS A 182 -10.07 10.30 -3.98
CA LYS A 182 -9.37 11.10 -2.94
C LYS A 182 -8.80 12.40 -3.52
N TYR A 183 -8.30 12.36 -4.76
CA TYR A 183 -7.79 13.53 -5.45
C TYR A 183 -8.89 14.56 -5.71
N TYR A 184 -10.04 14.13 -6.26
CA TYR A 184 -11.17 15.01 -6.46
C TYR A 184 -11.63 15.65 -5.15
N ASP A 185 -11.82 14.87 -4.09
CA ASP A 185 -12.23 15.40 -2.79
C ASP A 185 -11.24 16.46 -2.28
N LYS A 186 -9.94 16.20 -2.39
CA LYS A 186 -8.90 17.11 -1.88
C LYS A 186 -8.68 18.36 -2.71
N ILE A 187 -8.63 18.22 -4.03
CA ILE A 187 -8.45 19.38 -4.93
C ILE A 187 -9.78 20.14 -5.05
N SER A 188 -10.93 19.52 -4.75
CA SER A 188 -12.23 20.19 -4.74
C SER A 188 -12.27 21.42 -3.85
N SER A 189 -11.53 21.36 -2.75
CA SER A 189 -11.46 22.35 -1.68
C SER A 189 -10.34 23.40 -1.83
N HIS A 190 -9.51 23.32 -2.88
CA HIS A 190 -8.38 24.24 -3.10
C HIS A 190 -8.54 25.04 -4.39
N SER A 191 -8.27 26.34 -4.36
CA SER A 191 -8.23 27.21 -5.54
C SER A 191 -6.83 27.13 -6.18
N CYS A 192 -6.75 26.47 -7.33
CA CYS A 192 -5.65 26.62 -8.27
C CYS A 192 -6.12 27.53 -9.41
N ASP A 193 -5.24 28.36 -9.96
CA ASP A 193 -5.57 29.24 -11.09
C ASP A 193 -6.06 28.44 -12.32
N THR A 194 -6.61 29.17 -13.30
CA THR A 194 -7.53 28.75 -14.39
C THR A 194 -7.13 27.56 -15.27
N ASP A 195 -5.93 26.98 -15.10
CA ASP A 195 -5.54 25.65 -15.59
C ASP A 195 -5.75 24.57 -14.51
N THR A 196 -6.92 24.61 -13.87
CA THR A 196 -7.19 23.98 -12.58
C THR A 196 -7.03 22.45 -12.61
N PRO A 197 -6.31 21.82 -11.64
CA PRO A 197 -6.10 20.38 -11.59
C PRO A 197 -7.37 19.53 -11.42
N LYS A 198 -8.52 20.14 -11.06
CA LYS A 198 -9.88 19.54 -11.10
C LYS A 198 -10.25 19.01 -12.47
N HIS A 199 -9.77 19.66 -13.54
CA HIS A 199 -10.06 19.29 -14.92
C HIS A 199 -9.00 18.35 -15.51
N CYS A 200 -7.89 18.09 -14.80
CA CYS A 200 -6.79 17.26 -15.30
C CYS A 200 -7.06 15.76 -15.15
N LEU A 201 -7.92 15.36 -14.23
CA LEU A 201 -8.43 13.99 -14.17
C LEU A 201 -9.79 13.90 -14.87
N PRO A 202 -10.10 12.75 -15.51
CA PRO A 202 -11.43 12.48 -16.03
C PRO A 202 -12.41 12.18 -14.89
N ASN A 203 -13.61 12.79 -14.96
CA ASN A 203 -14.69 12.57 -13.98
C ASN A 203 -15.37 11.20 -14.20
N GLU A 204 -15.15 10.59 -15.35
CA GLU A 204 -15.64 9.26 -15.69
C GLU A 204 -14.88 8.18 -14.90
N LYS A 205 -15.63 7.18 -14.45
CA LYS A 205 -15.09 5.99 -13.80
C LYS A 205 -14.19 5.24 -14.79
N LEU A 206 -13.07 4.70 -14.31
CA LEU A 206 -12.28 3.76 -15.12
C LEU A 206 -13.19 2.61 -15.60
N ILE A 207 -13.25 2.42 -16.92
CA ILE A 207 -13.90 1.25 -17.52
C ILE A 207 -12.92 0.09 -17.31
N LEU A 208 -13.26 -0.79 -16.36
CA LEU A 208 -12.51 -1.98 -15.98
C LEU A 208 -12.91 -3.16 -16.84
#